data_AF-A0A5E6PK36-F1
#
_entry.id   AF-A0A5E6PK36-F1
#
_cell.length_a   1.000
_cell.length_b   1.000
_cell.length_c   1.000
_cell.angle_alpha   90.00
_cell.angle_beta   90.00
_cell.angle_gamma   90.00
#
_symmetry.space_group_name_H-M   'P 1'
#
loop_
_entity.id
_entity.type
_entity.pdbx_description
1 polymer ?
#
loop_
_entity_poly.entity_id
_entity_poly.type
_entity_poly.pdbx_seq_one_letter_code
_entity_poly.pdbx_strand_id
1 'polypeptide(L)'
;MFKKLIASLALVSAPAWAVQPPFTGVDYSGRYQCTGMDSHIGAFEGVVDMELNPEQSTGEHGAYGFTLTLVDNSRYEGFAAANLNSLAIYFAHTDPSFKDYGVGIAKIATTSDGKTSFTKYYYGPEYEGGGHGFETCIKS
;
A
#
# COMPACT_ATOMS: atom_id res chain seq x y z
N MET A 1 22.92 65.77 -20.54
CA MET A 1 23.52 64.52 -20.02
C MET A 1 22.39 63.51 -19.79
N PHE A 2 22.10 62.65 -20.78
CA PHE A 2 21.02 61.66 -20.68
C PHE A 2 21.54 60.39 -19.98
N LYS A 3 21.11 60.14 -18.75
CA LYS A 3 21.35 58.87 -18.05
C LYS A 3 20.43 57.80 -18.64
N LYS A 4 21.02 56.85 -19.38
CA LYS A 4 20.33 55.64 -19.84
C LYS A 4 20.06 54.74 -18.64
N LEU A 5 18.79 54.51 -18.32
CA LEU A 5 18.37 53.45 -17.39
C LEU A 5 18.47 52.11 -18.14
N ILE A 6 19.40 51.26 -17.75
CA ILE A 6 19.42 49.85 -18.19
C ILE A 6 18.62 49.08 -17.14
N ALA A 7 17.39 48.71 -17.48
CA ALA A 7 16.59 47.80 -16.67
C ALA A 7 17.02 46.36 -17.01
N SER A 8 17.78 45.75 -16.10
CA SER A 8 18.12 44.33 -16.19
C SER A 8 16.88 43.48 -15.92
N LEU A 9 16.34 42.83 -16.96
CA LEU A 9 15.25 41.86 -16.84
C LEU A 9 15.84 40.56 -16.27
N ALA A 10 15.78 40.37 -14.96
CA ALA A 10 16.07 39.09 -14.34
C ALA A 10 14.95 38.10 -14.68
N LEU A 11 15.21 37.18 -15.61
CA LEU A 11 14.32 36.07 -15.91
C LEU A 11 14.32 35.12 -14.69
N VAL A 12 13.32 35.24 -13.82
CA VAL A 12 13.08 34.26 -12.76
C VAL A 12 12.51 33.01 -13.43
N SER A 13 13.38 32.08 -13.82
CA SER A 13 12.99 30.73 -14.18
C SER A 13 12.54 30.02 -12.91
N ALA A 14 11.25 30.12 -12.58
CA ALA A 14 10.65 29.24 -11.60
C ALA A 14 10.85 27.79 -12.07
N PRO A 15 11.39 26.89 -11.23
CA PRO A 15 11.50 25.50 -11.61
C PRO A 15 10.09 25.00 -11.91
N ALA A 16 9.84 24.58 -13.15
CA ALA A 16 8.63 23.85 -13.49
C ALA A 16 8.66 22.56 -12.68
N TRP A 17 7.94 22.51 -11.57
CA TRP A 17 7.68 21.27 -10.88
C TRP A 17 6.88 20.42 -11.87
N ALA A 18 7.55 19.43 -12.47
CA ALA A 18 6.91 18.54 -13.41
C ALA A 18 5.71 17.90 -12.70
N VAL A 19 4.52 18.12 -13.23
CA VAL A 19 3.30 17.46 -12.77
C VAL A 19 3.57 15.96 -12.84
N GLN A 20 3.37 15.26 -11.72
CA GLN A 20 3.51 13.81 -11.69
C GLN A 20 2.62 13.20 -12.78
N PRO A 21 3.12 12.23 -13.57
CA PRO A 21 2.28 11.59 -14.58
C PRO A 21 1.05 10.98 -13.90
N PRO A 22 -0.13 11.05 -14.53
CA PRO A 22 -1.32 10.42 -13.98
C PRO A 22 -1.08 8.91 -13.80
N PHE A 23 -1.81 8.30 -12.87
CA PHE A 23 -1.76 6.85 -12.69
C PHE A 23 -2.26 6.12 -13.95
N THR A 24 -1.46 5.17 -14.41
CA THR A 24 -1.73 4.31 -15.58
C THR A 24 -1.56 2.82 -15.26
N GLY A 25 -1.27 2.48 -14.00
CA GLY A 25 -1.15 1.10 -13.53
C GLY A 25 -2.50 0.39 -13.44
N VAL A 26 -2.44 -0.89 -13.07
CA VAL A 26 -3.65 -1.67 -12.76
C VAL A 26 -4.17 -1.22 -11.39
N ASP A 27 -5.45 -0.87 -11.33
CA ASP A 27 -6.13 -0.58 -10.07
C ASP A 27 -6.48 -1.88 -9.35
N TYR A 28 -5.86 -2.08 -8.19
CA TYR A 28 -6.09 -3.23 -7.33
C TYR A 28 -7.07 -2.94 -6.18
N SER A 29 -7.79 -1.81 -6.20
CA SER A 29 -8.79 -1.50 -5.18
C SER A 29 -9.85 -2.60 -5.09
N GLY A 30 -10.36 -2.87 -3.89
CA GLY A 30 -11.45 -3.81 -3.68
C GLY A 30 -11.43 -4.44 -2.29
N ARG A 31 -12.42 -5.32 -2.09
CA ARG A 31 -12.56 -6.15 -0.89
C ARG A 31 -12.04 -7.55 -1.20
N TYR A 32 -11.23 -8.10 -0.31
CA TYR A 32 -10.54 -9.36 -0.50
C TYR A 32 -10.80 -10.30 0.67
N GLN A 33 -11.26 -11.51 0.39
CA GLN A 33 -11.38 -12.57 1.38
C GLN A 33 -10.02 -13.24 1.57
N CYS A 34 -9.55 -13.31 2.80
CA CYS A 34 -8.20 -13.71 3.13
C CYS A 34 -8.18 -14.93 4.06
N THR A 35 -7.25 -15.83 3.77
CA THR A 35 -6.88 -16.96 4.64
C THR A 35 -5.38 -16.89 4.86
N GLY A 36 -4.92 -17.18 6.07
CA GLY A 36 -3.51 -17.08 6.40
C GLY A 36 -3.05 -18.06 7.47
N MET A 37 -1.73 -18.06 7.67
CA MET A 37 -1.03 -18.83 8.68
C MET A 37 0.00 -17.92 9.34
N ASP A 38 -0.20 -17.65 10.62
CA ASP A 38 0.71 -16.89 11.48
C ASP A 38 1.55 -17.84 12.35
N SER A 39 2.77 -17.42 12.67
CA SER A 39 3.72 -18.20 13.48
C SER A 39 3.28 -18.43 14.94
N HIS A 40 2.42 -17.57 15.49
CA HIS A 40 1.96 -17.64 16.88
C HIS A 40 0.52 -18.13 17.01
N ILE A 41 -0.40 -17.55 16.21
CA ILE A 41 -1.84 -17.85 16.34
C ILE A 41 -2.30 -18.97 15.39
N GLY A 42 -1.44 -19.40 14.46
CA GLY A 42 -1.77 -20.44 13.49
C GLY A 42 -2.69 -19.94 12.37
N ALA A 43 -3.64 -20.77 11.96
CA ALA A 43 -4.54 -20.45 10.85
C ALA A 43 -5.49 -19.31 11.23
N PHE A 44 -5.66 -18.33 10.34
CA PHE A 44 -6.60 -17.23 10.52
C PHE A 44 -7.36 -16.91 9.24
N GLU A 45 -8.48 -16.21 9.40
CA GLU A 45 -9.31 -15.69 8.32
C GLU A 45 -9.59 -14.20 8.55
N GLY A 46 -9.77 -13.46 7.47
CA GLY A 46 -10.07 -12.04 7.55
C GLY A 46 -10.47 -11.45 6.21
N VAL A 47 -10.70 -10.14 6.23
CA VAL A 47 -11.04 -9.35 5.05
C VAL A 47 -10.09 -8.19 4.92
N VAL A 48 -9.51 -8.03 3.74
CA VAL A 48 -8.75 -6.84 3.37
C VAL A 48 -9.61 -5.91 2.52
N ASP A 49 -9.70 -4.65 2.91
CA ASP A 49 -10.17 -3.56 2.07
C ASP A 49 -8.95 -2.77 1.59
N MET A 50 -8.82 -2.63 0.26
CA MET A 50 -7.74 -1.89 -0.37
C MET A 50 -8.33 -0.80 -1.27
N GLU A 51 -7.85 0.43 -1.14
CA GLU A 51 -8.40 1.59 -1.85
C GLU A 51 -7.28 2.43 -2.45
N LEU A 52 -7.30 2.63 -3.77
CA LEU A 52 -6.34 3.44 -4.49
C LEU A 52 -6.46 4.90 -4.04
N ASN A 53 -5.31 5.50 -3.72
CA ASN A 53 -5.18 6.94 -3.60
C ASN A 53 -4.65 7.51 -4.93
N PRO A 54 -5.51 8.01 -5.83
CA PRO A 54 -5.09 8.50 -7.14
C PRO A 54 -4.22 9.76 -7.04
N GLU A 55 -4.35 10.55 -5.97
CA GLU A 55 -3.56 11.77 -5.77
C GLU A 55 -2.09 11.47 -5.43
N GLN A 56 -1.83 10.28 -4.87
CA GLN A 56 -0.50 9.82 -4.50
C GLN A 56 0.03 8.72 -5.43
N SER A 57 -0.71 8.40 -6.49
CA SER A 57 -0.35 7.40 -7.49
C SER A 57 0.20 8.07 -8.75
N THR A 58 1.20 7.46 -9.38
CA THR A 58 1.94 8.07 -10.50
C THR A 58 2.46 7.01 -11.46
N GLY A 59 2.19 7.17 -12.76
CA GLY A 59 2.55 6.16 -13.77
C GLY A 59 2.07 4.76 -13.37
N GLU A 60 2.97 3.77 -13.32
CA GLU A 60 2.65 2.39 -12.93
C GLU A 60 2.68 2.14 -11.42
N HIS A 61 3.00 3.16 -10.62
CA HIS A 61 3.06 3.05 -9.17
C HIS A 61 1.73 3.46 -8.54
N GLY A 62 1.09 2.52 -7.86
CA GLY A 62 -0.15 2.77 -7.11
C GLY A 62 0.13 2.93 -5.62
N ALA A 63 -0.50 3.92 -4.98
CA ALA A 63 -0.52 4.07 -3.54
C ALA A 63 -1.92 3.69 -3.02
N TYR A 64 -1.99 2.93 -1.94
CA TYR A 64 -3.25 2.39 -1.44
C TYR A 64 -3.40 2.58 0.06
N GLY A 65 -4.62 2.87 0.50
CA GLY A 65 -5.06 2.54 1.85
C GLY A 65 -5.24 1.03 1.98
N PHE A 66 -4.93 0.48 3.15
CA PHE A 66 -5.05 -0.96 3.43
C PHE A 66 -5.64 -1.14 4.82
N THR A 67 -6.73 -1.89 4.92
CA THR A 67 -7.32 -2.29 6.21
C THR A 67 -7.53 -3.79 6.20
N LEU A 68 -7.01 -4.48 7.21
CA LEU A 68 -7.35 -5.89 7.49
C LEU A 68 -8.29 -5.94 8.71
N THR A 69 -9.40 -6.67 8.57
CA THR A 69 -10.32 -6.99 9.68
C THR A 69 -10.42 -8.50 9.81
N LEU A 70 -10.03 -9.05 10.95
CA LEU A 70 -10.14 -10.48 11.26
C LEU A 70 -11.56 -10.85 11.70
N VAL A 71 -11.86 -12.14 11.74
CA VAL A 71 -13.20 -12.68 12.12
C VAL A 71 -13.63 -12.27 13.54
N ASP A 72 -12.69 -12.10 14.45
CA ASP A 72 -12.93 -11.62 15.82
C ASP A 72 -13.13 -10.09 15.92
N ASN A 73 -13.11 -9.40 14.79
CA ASN A 73 -13.12 -7.93 14.65
C ASN A 73 -11.81 -7.22 15.06
N SER A 74 -10.72 -7.97 15.30
CA SER A 74 -9.39 -7.37 15.39
C SER A 74 -9.08 -6.65 14.09
N ARG A 75 -8.61 -5.41 14.20
CA ARG A 75 -8.49 -4.48 13.08
C ARG A 75 -7.09 -3.94 12.96
N TYR A 76 -6.58 -3.96 11.74
CA TYR A 76 -5.26 -3.48 11.37
C TYR A 76 -5.41 -2.42 10.29
N GLU A 77 -4.85 -1.24 10.55
CA GLU A 77 -4.77 -0.15 9.58
C GLU A 77 -3.39 -0.09 8.96
N GLY A 78 -3.31 0.36 7.72
CA GLY A 78 -2.09 0.29 6.95
C GLY A 78 -2.17 1.01 5.61
N PHE A 79 -1.15 0.76 4.80
CA PHE A 79 -1.05 1.29 3.44
C PHE A 79 -0.17 0.37 2.60
N ALA A 80 -0.32 0.47 1.29
CA ALA A 80 0.48 -0.29 0.34
C ALA A 80 1.01 0.56 -0.80
N ALA A 81 2.20 0.22 -1.29
CA ALA A 81 2.76 0.71 -2.54
C ALA A 81 2.82 -0.45 -3.55
N ALA A 82 2.26 -0.22 -4.73
CA ALA A 82 2.26 -1.17 -5.83
C ALA A 82 3.24 -0.79 -6.92
N ASN A 83 3.85 -1.79 -7.54
CA ASN A 83 4.49 -1.66 -8.84
C ASN A 83 4.24 -2.95 -9.62
N LEU A 84 3.67 -2.82 -10.82
CA LEU A 84 3.26 -3.95 -11.66
C LEU A 84 2.38 -4.95 -10.87
N ASN A 85 2.89 -6.16 -10.61
CA ASN A 85 2.20 -7.22 -9.86
C ASN A 85 2.77 -7.45 -8.45
N SER A 86 3.45 -6.45 -7.88
CA SER A 86 4.05 -6.53 -6.55
C SER A 86 3.48 -5.45 -5.64
N LEU A 87 3.29 -5.80 -4.37
CA LEU A 87 2.90 -4.87 -3.29
C LEU A 87 3.96 -4.90 -2.20
N ALA A 88 4.25 -3.72 -1.64
CA ALA A 88 4.87 -3.57 -0.32
C ALA A 88 3.81 -2.97 0.61
N ILE A 89 3.60 -3.57 1.77
CA ILE A 89 2.47 -3.31 2.66
C ILE A 89 2.99 -3.01 4.05
N TYR A 90 2.49 -1.97 4.68
CA TYR A 90 2.57 -1.76 6.12
C TYR A 90 1.20 -2.04 6.74
N PHE A 91 1.17 -2.64 7.92
CA PHE A 91 -0.05 -2.87 8.69
C PHE A 91 0.26 -2.77 10.18
N ALA A 92 -0.71 -2.30 10.96
CA ALA A 92 -0.61 -2.18 12.40
C ALA A 92 -1.98 -2.37 13.06
N HIS A 93 -2.02 -3.18 14.11
CA HIS A 93 -3.19 -3.34 14.94
C HIS A 93 -3.61 -1.99 15.54
N THR A 94 -4.92 -1.71 15.56
CA THR A 94 -5.47 -0.43 16.00
C THR A 94 -5.27 -0.15 17.49
N ASP A 95 -5.21 -1.21 18.32
CA ASP A 95 -4.67 -1.14 19.68
C ASP A 95 -3.14 -1.30 19.66
N PRO A 96 -2.36 -0.23 19.94
CA PRO A 96 -0.91 -0.27 19.89
C PRO A 96 -0.27 -1.05 21.05
N SER A 97 -1.03 -1.40 22.10
CA SER A 97 -0.50 -2.15 23.26
C SER A 97 -0.05 -3.57 22.89
N PHE A 98 -0.64 -4.16 21.84
CA PHE A 98 -0.22 -5.46 21.32
C PHE A 98 1.11 -5.42 20.58
N LYS A 99 1.57 -4.22 20.16
CA LYS A 99 2.76 -4.05 19.31
C LYS A 99 2.74 -4.93 18.07
N ASP A 100 1.53 -5.20 17.57
CA ASP A 100 1.30 -6.05 16.42
C ASP A 100 1.25 -5.18 15.16
N TYR A 101 2.43 -4.97 14.59
CA TYR A 101 2.60 -4.22 13.37
C TYR A 101 3.79 -4.76 12.60
N GLY A 102 3.79 -4.56 11.29
CA GLY A 102 4.82 -5.12 10.45
C GLY A 102 4.80 -4.62 9.03
N VAL A 103 5.66 -5.24 8.24
CA VAL A 103 5.71 -5.05 6.79
C VAL A 103 5.43 -6.38 6.10
N GLY A 104 4.84 -6.28 4.92
CA GLY A 104 4.63 -7.42 4.04
C GLY A 104 5.06 -7.11 2.62
N ILE A 105 5.48 -8.15 1.91
CA ILE A 105 5.62 -8.14 0.47
C ILE A 105 4.57 -9.09 -0.11
N ALA A 106 3.89 -8.68 -1.17
CA ALA A 106 2.91 -9.52 -1.81
C ALA A 106 3.10 -9.58 -3.32
N LYS A 107 2.66 -10.71 -3.90
CA LYS A 107 2.56 -10.91 -5.35
C LYS A 107 1.10 -11.02 -5.74
N ILE A 108 0.73 -10.30 -6.78
CA ILE A 108 -0.60 -10.30 -7.36
C ILE A 108 -0.65 -11.34 -8.48
N ALA A 109 -1.74 -12.09 -8.53
CA ALA A 109 -2.02 -13.08 -9.56
C ALA A 109 -3.51 -13.09 -9.92
N THR A 110 -3.82 -13.62 -11.09
CA THR A 110 -5.19 -13.94 -11.49
C THR A 110 -5.44 -15.42 -11.20
N THR A 111 -6.52 -15.69 -10.48
CA THR A 111 -7.03 -17.04 -10.19
C THR A 111 -7.56 -17.72 -11.45
N SER A 112 -7.79 -19.04 -11.40
CA SER A 112 -8.34 -19.79 -12.55
C SER A 112 -9.74 -19.34 -12.96
N ASP A 113 -10.53 -18.79 -12.03
CA ASP A 113 -11.85 -18.20 -12.29
C ASP A 113 -11.79 -16.70 -12.64
N GLY A 114 -10.59 -16.14 -12.87
CA GLY A 114 -10.41 -14.79 -13.39
C GLY A 114 -10.40 -13.67 -12.34
N LYS A 115 -10.47 -14.01 -11.05
CA LYS A 115 -10.42 -13.02 -9.95
C LYS A 115 -8.99 -12.60 -9.64
N THR A 116 -8.81 -11.34 -9.29
CA THR A 116 -7.56 -10.83 -8.72
C THR A 116 -7.31 -11.48 -7.36
N SER A 117 -6.07 -11.88 -7.11
CA SER A 117 -5.60 -12.40 -5.83
C SER A 117 -4.25 -11.81 -5.49
N PHE A 118 -3.89 -11.80 -4.21
CA PHE A 118 -2.50 -11.60 -3.80
C PHE A 118 -2.10 -12.60 -2.73
N THR A 119 -0.82 -12.98 -2.70
CA THR A 119 -0.22 -13.72 -1.59
C THR A 119 0.86 -12.88 -0.95
N LYS A 120 0.71 -12.62 0.34
CA LYS A 120 1.56 -11.78 1.19
C LYS A 120 2.41 -12.68 2.08
N TYR A 121 3.70 -12.40 2.18
CA TYR A 121 4.53 -12.78 3.32
C TYR A 121 4.73 -11.54 4.18
N TYR A 122 4.64 -11.68 5.50
CA TYR A 122 4.86 -10.56 6.42
C TYR A 122 5.79 -10.90 7.57
N TYR A 123 6.35 -9.85 8.18
CA TYR A 123 7.14 -9.90 9.40
C TYR A 123 6.77 -8.71 10.31
N GLY A 124 6.39 -9.03 11.54
CA GLY A 124 6.07 -8.10 12.62
C GLY A 124 7.06 -8.26 13.78
N PRO A 125 8.05 -7.37 13.94
CA PRO A 125 9.21 -7.63 14.80
C PRO A 125 8.92 -7.61 16.30
N GLU A 126 7.85 -6.93 16.74
CA GLU A 126 7.54 -6.76 18.18
C GLU A 126 6.35 -7.59 18.66
N TYR A 127 5.58 -8.19 17.74
CA TYR A 127 4.46 -9.04 18.11
C TYR A 127 4.96 -10.33 18.74
N GLU A 128 4.70 -10.51 20.04
CA GLU A 128 5.12 -11.69 20.82
C GLU A 128 6.62 -12.05 20.71
N GLY A 129 7.48 -11.07 20.42
CA GLY A 129 8.91 -11.29 20.21
C GLY A 129 9.32 -11.65 18.78
N GLY A 130 8.40 -11.56 17.82
CA GLY A 130 8.66 -11.65 16.38
C GLY A 130 7.65 -12.54 15.65
N GLY A 131 6.61 -11.94 15.07
CA GLY A 131 5.59 -12.63 14.27
C GLY A 131 5.91 -12.65 12.78
N HIS A 132 5.56 -13.72 12.09
CA HIS A 132 5.62 -13.79 10.63
C HIS A 132 4.61 -14.80 10.11
N GLY A 133 4.24 -14.65 8.84
CA GLY A 133 3.24 -15.52 8.27
C GLY A 133 3.00 -15.28 6.80
N PHE A 134 2.08 -16.08 6.27
CA PHE A 134 1.58 -15.96 4.91
C PHE A 134 0.08 -15.69 4.93
N GLU A 135 -0.38 -14.91 3.98
CA GLU A 135 -1.80 -14.63 3.76
C GLU A 135 -2.10 -14.65 2.26
N THR A 136 -3.12 -15.39 1.86
CA THR A 136 -3.65 -15.37 0.49
C THR A 136 -5.04 -14.75 0.50
N CYS A 137 -5.20 -13.73 -0.34
CA CYS A 137 -6.39 -12.90 -0.42
C CYS A 137 -6.96 -12.93 -1.84
N ILE A 138 -8.27 -13.14 -1.97
CA ILE A 138 -8.97 -13.20 -3.27
C ILE A 138 -10.04 -12.12 -3.30
N LYS A 139 -10.04 -11.30 -4.36
CA LYS A 139 -11.00 -10.22 -4.56
C LYS A 139 -12.42 -10.79 -4.72
N SER A 140 -13.36 -10.28 -3.91
CA SER A 140 -14.78 -10.65 -3.97
C SER A 140 -15.54 -9.94 -5.08
#